data_AF-A0A5M7BAK4-F1
#
_entry.id   AF-A0A5M7BAK4-F1
#
_cell.length_a   1.000
_cell.length_b   1.000
_cell.length_c   1.000
_cell.angle_alpha   90.00
_cell.angle_beta   90.00
_cell.angle_gamma   90.00
#
_symmetry.space_group_name_H-M   'P 1'
#
loop_
_entity.id
_entity.type
_entity.pdbx_description
1 polymer ?
#
loop_
_entity_poly.entity_id
_entity_poly.type
_entity_poly.pdbx_seq_one_letter_code
_entity_poly.pdbx_strand_id
1 'polypeptide(L)' 'MDEIPRQQVGNDLPSVLAEYGHLAAQLPGASRRGAEALRARLAELDELIDEHIARLSGPRESDPVSWT' A
#
# COMPACT_ATOMS: atom_id res chain seq x y z
N MET A 1 -0.48 7.03 -32.19
CA MET A 1 -0.70 8.03 -31.13
C MET A 1 -0.67 7.24 -29.84
N ASP A 2 0.52 7.12 -29.25
CA ASP A 2 0.75 6.39 -28.01
C ASP A 2 0.04 7.10 -26.85
N GLU A 3 -1.02 6.50 -26.37
CA GLU A 3 -1.68 6.90 -25.13
C GLU A 3 -0.82 6.40 -23.97
N ILE A 4 0.18 7.19 -23.56
CA ILE A 4 0.92 6.95 -22.33
C ILE A 4 -0.12 6.90 -21.20
N PRO A 5 -0.28 5.78 -20.48
CA PRO A 5 -1.23 5.68 -19.39
C PRO A 5 -0.89 6.76 -18.37
N ARG A 6 -1.82 7.70 -18.19
CA ARG A 6 -1.70 8.78 -17.22
C ARG A 6 -1.45 8.14 -15.87
N GLN A 7 -0.25 8.40 -15.39
CA GLN A 7 0.28 8.14 -14.07
C GLN A 7 -0.82 8.09 -12.98
N GLN A 8 -1.29 6.89 -12.65
CA GLN A 8 -1.75 6.56 -11.30
C GLN A 8 -0.55 6.28 -10.39
N VAL A 9 0.53 7.07 -10.58
CA VAL A 9 1.77 6.98 -9.82
C VAL A 9 1.43 7.48 -8.43
N GLY A 10 1.15 6.54 -7.52
CA GLY A 10 0.76 6.82 -6.15
C GLY A 10 -0.31 5.89 -5.58
N ASN A 11 -0.86 4.95 -6.36
CA ASN A 11 -1.90 4.05 -5.85
C ASN A 11 -1.68 2.56 -6.16
N ASP A 12 -0.48 2.16 -6.59
CA ASP A 12 -0.12 0.74 -6.71
C ASP A 12 0.64 0.26 -5.46
N LEU A 13 0.30 -0.93 -4.99
CA LEU A 13 0.85 -1.53 -3.76
C LEU A 13 2.39 -1.48 -3.67
N PRO A 14 3.17 -1.76 -4.73
CA PRO A 14 4.64 -1.64 -4.66
C PRO A 14 5.12 -0.23 -4.30
N SER A 15 4.48 0.82 -4.82
CA SER A 15 4.84 2.21 -4.53
C SER A 15 4.48 2.59 -3.10
N VAL A 16 3.32 2.15 -2.60
CA VAL A 16 2.89 2.35 -1.20
C VAL A 16 3.88 1.68 -0.23
N LEU A 17 4.31 0.45 -0.52
CA LEU A 17 5.30 -0.26 0.28
C LEU A 17 6.68 0.41 0.25
N ALA A 18 7.09 0.95 -0.90
CA ALA A 18 8.35 1.69 -1.02
C ALA A 18 8.32 2.99 -0.19
N GLU A 19 7.21 3.74 -0.23
CA GLU A 19 7.02 4.93 0.61
C GLU A 19 7.06 4.55 2.10
N TYR A 20 6.35 3.49 2.49
CA TYR A 20 6.33 3.01 3.87
C TYR A 20 7.74 2.70 4.38
N GLY A 21 8.51 1.90 3.62
CA GLY A 21 9.88 1.55 3.99
C GLY A 21 10.80 2.77 4.11
N HIS A 22 10.68 3.73 3.19
CA HIS A 22 11.45 4.97 3.21
C HIS A 22 11.14 5.84 4.43
N LEU A 23 9.86 5.98 4.81
CA LEU A 23 9.45 6.76 5.97
C LEU A 23 9.79 6.07 7.29
N ALA A 24 9.61 4.75 7.37
CA ALA A 24 9.96 3.95 8.54
C ALA A 24 11.47 4.04 8.85
N ALA A 25 12.32 4.06 7.82
CA ALA A 25 13.77 4.21 7.97
C ALA A 25 14.19 5.57 8.54
N GLN A 26 13.34 6.61 8.47
CA GLN A 26 13.62 7.94 8.99
C GLN A 26 13.26 8.09 10.48
N LEU A 27 12.42 7.20 11.03
CA LEU A 27 11.99 7.27 12.44
C LEU A 27 13.14 7.29 13.46
N PRO A 28 14.21 6.47 13.33
CA PRO A 28 15.30 6.46 14.31
C PRO A 28 16.07 7.80 14.39
N GLY A 29 16.08 8.58 13.32
CA GLY A 29 16.77 9.88 13.25
C GLY A 29 15.86 11.09 13.44
N ALA A 30 14.55 10.88 13.59
CA ALA A 30 13.58 11.98 13.64
C ALA A 30 13.53 12.64 15.02
N SER A 31 13.36 13.97 15.03
CA SER A 31 12.98 14.70 16.25
C SER A 31 11.62 14.21 16.76
N ARG A 32 11.28 14.44 18.04
CA ARG A 32 10.01 13.98 18.63
C ARG A 32 8.78 14.38 17.78
N ARG A 33 8.71 15.63 17.35
CA ARG A 33 7.62 16.15 16.50
C ARG A 33 7.66 15.56 15.09
N GLY A 34 8.86 15.35 14.53
CA GLY A 34 9.02 14.67 13.24
C GLY A 34 8.60 13.20 13.31
N ALA A 35 8.90 12.51 14.41
CA ALA A 35 8.51 11.13 14.63
C ALA A 35 6.99 10.98 14.80
N GLU A 36 6.32 11.95 15.41
CA GLU A 36 4.84 11.97 15.48
C GLU A 36 4.22 12.11 14.09
N ALA A 37 4.72 13.04 13.26
CA ALA A 37 4.26 13.21 11.89
C ALA A 37 4.53 11.96 11.03
N LEU A 38 5.73 11.36 11.15
CA LEU A 38 6.07 10.12 10.43
C LEU A 38 5.18 8.96 10.86
N ARG A 39 4.88 8.81 12.15
CA ARG A 39 3.96 7.76 12.63
C ARG A 39 2.55 7.94 12.08
N ALA A 40 2.03 9.17 12.03
CA ALA A 40 0.72 9.43 11.45
C ALA A 40 0.68 9.02 9.97
N ARG A 41 1.70 9.39 9.20
CA ARG A 41 1.80 9.02 7.78
C ARG A 41 1.95 7.50 7.58
N LEU A 42 2.71 6.82 8.43
CA LEU A 42 2.84 5.36 8.37
C LEU A 42 1.51 4.66 8.63
N ALA A 43 0.70 5.16 9.57
CA ALA A 43 -0.63 4.61 9.84
C ALA A 43 -1.59 4.77 8.63
N GLU A 44 -1.55 5.91 7.93
CA GLU A 44 -2.30 6.07 6.67
C GLU A 44 -1.88 5.06 5.60
N LEU A 45 -0.57 4.79 5.50
CA LEU A 45 -0.04 3.82 4.54
C LEU A 45 -0.42 2.38 4.91
N ASP A 46 -0.48 2.04 6.20
CA ASP A 46 -0.96 0.73 6.67
C ASP A 46 -2.41 0.48 6.23
N GLU A 47 -3.30 1.47 6.39
CA GLU A 47 -4.69 1.36 5.92
C GLU A 47 -4.78 1.13 4.41
N LEU A 48 -3.98 1.85 3.61
CA LEU A 48 -3.93 1.67 2.16
C LEU A 48 -3.37 0.30 1.73
N ILE A 49 -2.44 -0.26 2.50
CA ILE A 49 -1.91 -1.61 2.28
C ILE A 49 -2.99 -2.65 2.60
N ASP A 50 -3.68 -2.51 3.72
CA ASP A 50 -4.77 -3.41 4.11
C ASP A 50 -5.90 -3.41 3.08
N GLU A 51 -6.29 -2.23 2.58
CA GLU A 51 -7.26 -2.12 1.49
C GLU A 51 -6.80 -2.83 0.21
N HIS A 52 -5.51 -2.69 -0.15
CA HIS A 52 -4.94 -3.38 -1.29
C HIS A 52 -4.96 -4.91 -1.10
N ILE A 53 -4.57 -5.38 0.07
CA ILE A 53 -4.60 -6.80 0.42
C ILE A 53 -6.04 -7.32 0.37
N ALA A 54 -7.01 -6.58 0.92
CA ALA A 54 -8.42 -6.96 0.90
C ALA A 54 -8.97 -7.05 -0.54
N ARG A 55 -8.58 -6.13 -1.43
CA ARG A 55 -8.95 -6.21 -2.86
C ARG A 55 -8.35 -7.44 -3.55
N LEU A 56 -7.09 -7.75 -3.26
CA LEU A 56 -6.39 -8.93 -3.82
C LEU A 56 -6.90 -10.25 -3.22
N SER A 57 -7.36 -10.21 -1.97
CA SER A 57 -7.85 -11.36 -1.20
C SER A 57 -9.37 -11.49 -1.23
N GLY A 58 -10.07 -10.68 -2.05
CA GLY A 58 -11.50 -10.76 -2.28
C GLY A 58 -11.92 -12.20 -2.63
N PRO A 59 -13.21 -12.55 -2.41
CA PRO A 59 -13.64 -13.95 -2.35
C PRO A 59 -13.09 -14.69 -3.55
N ARG A 60 -12.16 -15.63 -3.30
CA ARG A 60 -11.85 -16.66 -4.28
C ARG A 60 -13.21 -17.20 -4.67
N GLU A 61 -13.62 -16.96 -5.91
CA GLU A 61 -14.59 -17.79 -6.59
C GLU A 61 -14.04 -19.19 -6.41
N SER A 62 -14.51 -19.83 -5.36
CA SER A 62 -14.22 -21.21 -5.07
C SER A 62 -15.11 -21.88 -6.08
N ASP A 63 -14.58 -22.00 -7.31
CA ASP A 63 -15.17 -22.85 -8.33
C ASP A 63 -15.57 -24.12 -7.61
N PRO A 64 -16.86 -24.45 -7.51
CA PRO A 64 -17.24 -25.77 -7.07
C PRO A 64 -16.68 -26.68 -8.16
N VAL A 65 -15.55 -27.33 -7.86
CA VAL A 65 -14.99 -28.35 -8.74
C VAL A 65 -16.05 -29.45 -8.80
N SER A 66 -16.91 -29.35 -9.80
CA SER A 66 -17.92 -30.33 -10.13
C SER A 66 -17.19 -31.50 -10.76
N TRP A 67 -16.74 -32.44 -9.94
CA TRP A 67 -16.34 -33.75 -10.40
C TRP A 67 -17.61 -34.53 -10.76
N THR A 68 -18.05 -34.39 -12.00
CA THR A 68 -18.94 -35.35 -12.68
C THR A 68 -18.13 -36.22 -13.61
#